data_AF-A0A166GB64-F1
#
_entry.id   AF-A0A166GB64-F1
#
_cell.length_a   1.000
_cell.length_b   1.000
_cell.length_c   1.000
_cell.angle_alpha   90.00
_cell.angle_beta   90.00
_cell.angle_gamma   90.00
#
_symmetry.space_group_name_H-M   'P 1'
#
loop_
_entity.id
_entity.type
_entity.pdbx_description
1 polymer ?
#
loop_
_entity_poly.entity_id
_entity_poly.type
_entity_poly.pdbx_seq_one_letter_code
_entity_poly.pdbx_strand_id
1 'polypeptide(L)'
;RLVELATPDKYDQKYQQWALSNLPIFPDKYKFEVSASQKAQFKVVKDLLTKADTIIVATDSGREGSNITWSIMDQAQIDVKKKTIKRLWLNSL
;
A
#
# COMPACT_ATOMS: atom_id res chain seq x y z
N ARG A 1 4.38 4.06 -7.38
CA ARG A 1 4.07 3.50 -6.04
C ARG A 1 3.20 2.27 -6.30
N LEU A 2 3.39 1.15 -5.61
CA LEU A 2 2.62 -0.07 -5.91
C LEU A 2 1.17 -0.01 -5.39
N VAL A 3 0.97 0.72 -4.28
CA VAL A 3 -0.31 0.89 -3.60
C VAL A 3 -0.56 2.37 -3.44
N GLU A 4 -1.80 2.80 -3.67
CA GLU A 4 -2.26 4.18 -3.58
C GLU A 4 -3.62 4.27 -2.90
N LEU A 5 -4.01 5.49 -2.50
CA LEU A 5 -5.35 5.74 -1.99
C LEU A 5 -6.37 5.53 -3.10
N ALA A 6 -7.45 4.85 -2.78
CA ALA A 6 -8.59 4.72 -3.68
C ALA A 6 -9.18 6.11 -3.98
N THR A 7 -9.66 6.29 -5.19
CA THR A 7 -10.31 7.52 -5.63
C THR A 7 -11.68 7.72 -4.96
N PRO A 8 -12.20 8.97 -4.87
CA PRO A 8 -13.47 9.27 -4.22
C PRO A 8 -14.66 8.39 -4.65
N ASP A 9 -14.76 8.05 -5.93
CA ASP A 9 -15.82 7.17 -6.49
C ASP A 9 -15.84 5.76 -5.88
N LYS A 10 -14.73 5.30 -5.27
CA LYS A 10 -14.65 4.01 -4.58
C LYS A 10 -15.31 4.02 -3.20
N TYR A 11 -15.64 5.20 -2.66
CA TYR A 11 -16.27 5.34 -1.35
C TYR A 11 -17.79 5.46 -1.46
N ASP A 12 -18.29 6.24 -2.42
CA ASP A 12 -19.72 6.48 -2.64
C ASP A 12 -19.94 6.88 -4.11
N GLN A 13 -21.01 6.38 -4.72
CA GLN A 13 -21.37 6.70 -6.11
C GLN A 13 -21.59 8.21 -6.31
N LYS A 14 -22.05 8.94 -5.27
CA LYS A 14 -22.23 10.39 -5.36
C LYS A 14 -20.93 11.15 -5.62
N TYR A 15 -19.77 10.56 -5.32
CA TYR A 15 -18.46 11.15 -5.55
C TYR A 15 -17.91 10.91 -6.98
N GLN A 16 -18.64 10.19 -7.85
CA GLN A 16 -18.27 10.07 -9.26
C GLN A 16 -18.31 11.41 -10.00
N GLN A 17 -19.18 12.33 -9.55
CA GLN A 17 -19.28 13.67 -10.10
C GLN A 17 -18.80 14.68 -9.07
N TRP A 18 -18.00 15.64 -9.51
CA TRP A 18 -17.49 16.71 -8.66
C TRP A 18 -18.58 17.72 -8.34
N ALA A 19 -18.85 17.93 -7.05
CA ALA A 19 -19.79 18.93 -6.56
C ALA A 19 -19.32 19.49 -5.21
N LEU A 20 -19.42 20.80 -5.02
CA LEU A 20 -19.05 21.46 -3.76
C LEU A 20 -19.89 20.95 -2.58
N SER A 21 -21.15 20.57 -2.83
CA SER A 21 -22.04 19.99 -1.82
C SER A 21 -21.57 18.64 -1.27
N ASN A 22 -20.69 17.95 -1.99
CA ASN A 22 -20.11 16.67 -1.59
C ASN A 22 -18.81 16.84 -0.78
N LEU A 23 -18.35 18.08 -0.58
CA LEU A 23 -17.14 18.37 0.17
C LEU A 23 -17.44 18.75 1.62
N PRO A 24 -16.54 18.41 2.57
CA PRO A 24 -15.31 17.65 2.37
C PRO A 24 -15.57 16.13 2.28
N ILE A 25 -14.73 15.42 1.53
CA ILE A 25 -14.78 13.95 1.45
C ILE A 25 -13.94 13.37 2.60
N PHE A 26 -14.61 12.93 3.65
CA PHE A 26 -13.99 12.24 4.79
C PHE A 26 -14.57 10.83 4.92
N PRO A 27 -13.89 9.80 4.38
CA PRO A 27 -14.35 8.43 4.53
C PRO A 27 -14.08 7.91 5.95
N ASP A 28 -14.99 7.10 6.49
CA ASP A 28 -14.80 6.45 7.81
C ASP A 28 -13.57 5.53 7.83
N LYS A 29 -13.27 4.92 6.68
CA LYS A 29 -12.10 4.07 6.47
C LYS A 29 -11.49 4.38 5.10
N TYR A 30 -10.21 4.70 5.11
CA TYR A 30 -9.44 4.85 3.88
C TYR A 30 -9.30 3.50 3.18
N LYS A 31 -9.55 3.50 1.87
CA LYS A 31 -9.37 2.35 1.00
C LYS A 31 -8.08 2.54 0.22
N PHE A 32 -7.34 1.45 0.05
CA PHE A 32 -6.13 1.42 -0.75
C PHE A 32 -6.33 0.47 -1.92
N GLU A 33 -5.70 0.78 -3.04
CA GLU A 33 -5.73 -0.04 -4.24
C GLU A 33 -4.35 -0.17 -4.88
N VAL A 34 -4.18 -1.21 -5.69
CA VAL A 34 -2.96 -1.41 -6.46
C VAL A 34 -3.00 -0.49 -7.66
N SER A 35 -1.98 0.38 -7.78
CA SER A 35 -1.89 1.34 -8.88
C SER A 35 -2.02 0.63 -10.21
N ALA A 36 -2.90 1.13 -11.09
CA ALA A 36 -3.29 0.41 -12.32
C ALA A 36 -2.10 0.04 -13.21
N SER A 37 -1.12 0.94 -13.35
CA SER A 37 0.10 0.72 -14.13
C SER A 37 1.11 -0.23 -13.48
N GLN A 38 0.97 -0.53 -12.18
CA GLN A 38 1.93 -1.33 -11.42
C GLN A 38 1.39 -2.70 -11.00
N LYS A 39 0.22 -3.11 -11.49
CA LYS A 39 -0.41 -4.40 -11.18
C LYS A 39 0.49 -5.61 -11.43
N ALA A 40 1.24 -5.60 -12.53
CA ALA A 40 2.17 -6.69 -12.86
C ALA A 40 3.29 -6.80 -11.82
N GLN A 41 3.93 -5.68 -11.47
CA GLN A 41 4.98 -5.64 -10.45
C GLN A 41 4.44 -6.02 -9.06
N PHE A 42 3.26 -5.52 -8.70
CA PHE A 42 2.63 -5.87 -7.43
C PHE A 42 2.35 -7.36 -7.32
N LYS A 43 1.90 -8.01 -8.40
CA LYS A 43 1.69 -9.46 -8.42
C LYS A 43 2.99 -10.21 -8.13
N VAL A 44 4.08 -9.85 -8.79
CA VAL A 44 5.41 -10.46 -8.54
C VAL A 44 5.80 -10.31 -7.06
N VAL A 45 5.67 -9.10 -6.51
CA VAL A 45 6.01 -8.84 -5.10
C VAL A 45 5.12 -9.63 -4.15
N LYS A 46 3.80 -9.68 -4.39
CA LYS A 46 2.85 -10.45 -3.57
C LYS A 46 3.20 -11.94 -3.54
N ASP A 47 3.51 -12.53 -4.70
CA ASP A 47 3.84 -13.94 -4.80
C ASP A 47 5.13 -14.26 -4.03
N LEU A 48 6.13 -13.36 -4.10
CA LEU A 48 7.38 -13.48 -3.34
C LEU A 48 7.16 -13.33 -1.83
N LEU A 49 6.41 -12.32 -1.40
CA LEU A 49 6.09 -12.09 0.02
C LEU A 49 5.32 -13.26 0.64
N THR A 50 4.42 -13.88 -0.12
CA THR A 50 3.64 -15.03 0.33
C THR A 50 4.53 -16.24 0.61
N LYS A 51 5.48 -16.51 -0.29
CA LYS A 51 6.41 -17.66 -0.22
C LYS A 51 7.54 -17.46 0.79
N ALA A 52 7.99 -16.24 1.00
CA ALA A 52 9.15 -15.95 1.86
C ALA A 52 8.83 -16.21 3.34
N ASP A 53 9.73 -16.86 4.07
CA ASP A 53 9.66 -16.95 5.54
C ASP A 53 10.25 -15.72 6.22
N THR A 54 11.27 -15.12 5.59
CA THR A 54 11.93 -13.89 6.04
C THR A 54 11.78 -12.80 5.00
N ILE A 55 11.37 -11.60 5.43
CA ILE A 55 11.25 -10.40 4.60
C ILE A 55 12.21 -9.35 5.13
N ILE A 56 13.11 -8.88 4.27
CA ILE A 56 14.03 -7.78 4.58
C ILE A 56 13.51 -6.50 3.94
N VAL A 57 13.12 -5.55 4.78
CA VAL A 57 12.64 -4.24 4.37
C VAL A 57 13.82 -3.31 4.14
N ALA A 58 14.09 -2.99 2.88
CA ALA A 58 15.19 -2.14 2.44
C ALA A 58 14.74 -0.80 1.82
N THR A 59 13.52 -0.34 2.13
CA THR A 59 13.09 1.03 1.80
C THR A 59 13.80 2.06 2.66
N ASP A 60 13.83 3.32 2.22
CA ASP A 60 14.36 4.45 3.00
C ASP A 60 13.90 4.45 4.47
N SER A 61 14.80 4.91 5.35
CA SER A 61 14.61 4.89 6.81
C SER A 61 13.50 5.85 7.28
N GLY A 62 13.09 6.80 6.46
CA GLY A 62 12.03 7.78 6.75
C GLY A 62 10.62 7.17 6.85
N ARG A 63 9.68 7.98 7.37
CA ARG A 63 8.26 7.63 7.53
C ARG A 63 7.62 7.10 6.24
N GLU A 64 7.97 7.70 5.10
CA GLU A 64 7.39 7.32 3.82
C GLU A 64 7.85 5.93 3.36
N GLY A 65 9.12 5.57 3.58
CA GLY A 65 9.62 4.22 3.27
C GLY A 65 8.93 3.14 4.10
N SER A 66 8.72 3.40 5.40
CA SER A 66 7.89 2.54 6.25
C SER A 66 6.46 2.44 5.74
N ASN A 67 5.84 3.56 5.38
CA ASN A 67 4.47 3.58 4.86
C ASN A 67 4.32 2.76 3.57
N ILE A 68 5.25 2.92 2.62
CA ILE A 68 5.30 2.13 1.38
C ILE A 68 5.34 0.63 1.70
N THR A 69 6.25 0.22 2.58
CA THR A 69 6.43 -1.18 3.00
C THR A 69 5.14 -1.77 3.57
N TRP A 70 4.57 -1.10 4.58
CA TRP A 70 3.38 -1.60 5.27
C TRP A 70 2.15 -1.61 4.36
N SER A 71 1.97 -0.59 3.53
CA SER A 71 0.88 -0.52 2.55
C SER A 71 0.93 -1.69 1.56
N ILE A 72 2.13 -2.07 1.10
CA ILE A 72 2.31 -3.23 0.21
C ILE A 72 1.97 -4.53 0.92
N MET A 73 2.46 -4.76 2.13
CA MET A 73 2.18 -6.00 2.88
C MET A 73 0.70 -6.14 3.23
N ASP A 74 0.05 -5.04 3.64
CA ASP A 74 -1.38 -5.01 3.95
C ASP A 74 -2.22 -5.29 2.71
N GLN A 75 -1.95 -4.60 1.60
CA GLN A 75 -2.65 -4.84 0.33
C GLN A 75 -2.39 -6.25 -0.23
N ALA A 76 -1.20 -6.81 0.02
CA ALA A 76 -0.85 -8.18 -0.34
C ALA A 76 -1.44 -9.23 0.61
N GLN A 77 -2.10 -8.81 1.70
CA GLN A 77 -2.70 -9.64 2.74
C GLN A 77 -1.70 -10.59 3.42
N ILE A 78 -0.50 -10.08 3.68
CA ILE A 78 0.55 -10.86 4.33
C ILE A 78 0.29 -10.91 5.84
N ASP A 79 0.18 -12.11 6.40
CA ASP A 79 0.18 -12.33 7.85
C ASP A 79 1.58 -12.12 8.42
N VAL A 80 1.91 -10.86 8.71
CA VAL A 80 3.24 -10.45 9.18
C VAL A 80 3.64 -11.11 10.51
N LYS A 81 2.68 -11.62 11.30
CA LYS A 81 2.98 -12.34 12.55
C LYS A 81 3.57 -13.73 12.30
N LYS A 82 3.29 -14.32 11.13
CA LYS A 82 3.84 -15.62 10.70
C LYS A 82 5.17 -15.49 9.95
N LYS A 83 5.66 -14.28 9.73
CA LYS A 83 6.88 -14.00 8.95
C LYS A 83 7.94 -13.37 9.83
N THR A 84 9.21 -13.64 9.54
CA THR A 84 10.32 -12.91 10.16
C THR A 84 10.54 -11.62 9.38
N ILE A 85 10.24 -10.47 9.97
CA ILE A 85 10.46 -9.16 9.35
C ILE A 85 11.74 -8.54 9.90
N LYS A 86 12.68 -8.20 9.02
CA LYS A 86 13.90 -7.44 9.36
C LYS A 86 13.91 -6.13 8.60
N ARG A 87 14.52 -5.08 9.15
CA ARG A 87 14.66 -3.79 8.48
C ARG A 87 16.14 -3.47 8.28
N LEU A 88 16.51 -3.17 7.03
CA LEU A 88 17.84 -2.77 6.63
C LEU A 88 17.86 -1.24 6.50
N TRP A 89 18.69 -0.55 7.29
CA TRP A 89 18.86 0.89 7.21
C TRP A 89 20.20 1.18 6.53
N LEU A 90 20.13 1.77 5.33
CA LEU A 90 21.27 2.25 4.60
C LEU A 90 21.23 3.78 4.59
N ASN A 91 22.36 4.41 4.93
CA ASN A 91 22.52 5.86 4.90
C ASN A 91 23.27 6.32 3.64
N SER A 92 23.75 5.37 2.84
CA SER A 92 24.37 5.54 1.52
C SER A 92 24.26 4.22 0.77
N LEU A 93 24.19 4.29 -0.56
CA LEU A 93 24.38 3.17 -1.48
C LEU A 93 25.87 3.00 -1.81
#